data_AF-A0A2Z2JAK9-F1
#
_entry.id   AF-A0A2Z2JAK9-F1
#
_cell.length_a   1.000
_cell.length_b   1.000
_cell.length_c   1.000
_cell.angle_alpha   90.00
_cell.angle_beta   90.00
_cell.angle_gamma   90.00
#
_symmetry.space_group_name_H-M   'P 1'
#
loop_
_entity.id
_entity.type
_entity.pdbx_description
1 polymer ?
#
loop_
_entity_poly.entity_id
_entity_poly.type
_entity_poly.pdbx_seq_one_letter_code
_entity_poly.pdbx_strand_id
1 'polypeptide(L)' 'MQNLILKNGNEELIITNEAFNATAYMLGITPTELKKHCDKLFKSADEQKPTMQDLIKAKAEQIKQSKKGNY' A
#
# COMPACT_ATOMS: atom_id res chain seq x y z
N MET A 1 -15.77 -10.32 12.12
CA MET A 1 -14.85 -9.54 11.27
C MET A 1 -15.59 -9.16 10.00
N GLN A 2 -15.27 -8.03 9.37
CA GLN A 2 -15.88 -7.66 8.09
C GLN A 2 -15.04 -8.28 6.95
N ASN A 3 -15.67 -8.61 5.82
CA ASN A 3 -14.95 -9.16 4.67
C ASN A 3 -13.91 -8.15 4.17
N LEU A 4 -12.73 -8.63 3.80
CA LEU A 4 -11.69 -7.80 3.20
C LEU A 4 -11.95 -7.73 1.69
N ILE A 5 -12.18 -6.54 1.17
CA ILE A 5 -12.46 -6.31 -0.25
C ILE A 5 -11.26 -5.60 -0.86
N LEU A 6 -10.59 -6.28 -1.81
CA LEU A 6 -9.48 -5.72 -2.58
C LEU A 6 -10.01 -5.37 -3.97
N LYS A 7 -9.81 -4.12 -4.41
CA LYS A 7 -10.24 -3.63 -5.72
C LYS A 7 -9.03 -3.21 -6.55
N ASN A 8 -8.98 -3.65 -7.80
CA ASN A 8 -8.00 -3.21 -8.79
C ASN A 8 -8.72 -2.90 -10.12
N GLY A 9 -9.01 -1.62 -10.38
CA GLY A 9 -9.83 -1.22 -11.53
C GLY A 9 -11.24 -1.82 -11.45
N ASN A 10 -11.58 -2.69 -12.41
CA ASN A 10 -12.87 -3.40 -12.46
C ASN A 10 -12.83 -4.77 -11.76
N GLU A 11 -11.68 -5.19 -11.27
CA GLU A 11 -11.53 -6.47 -10.58
C GLU A 11 -11.76 -6.28 -9.07
N GLU A 12 -12.58 -7.15 -8.49
CA GLU A 12 -12.84 -7.20 -7.05
C GLU A 12 -12.52 -8.60 -6.54
N LEU A 13 -11.67 -8.68 -5.52
CA LEU A 13 -11.41 -9.88 -4.76
C LEU A 13 -12.00 -9.72 -3.36
N ILE A 14 -12.99 -10.55 -3.03
CA ILE A 14 -13.61 -10.59 -1.70
C ILE A 14 -12.98 -11.73 -0.91
N ILE A 15 -12.22 -11.39 0.12
CA ILE A 15 -11.68 -12.35 1.08
C ILE A 15 -12.66 -12.41 2.26
N THR A 16 -13.38 -13.53 2.35
CA THR A 16 -14.28 -13.79 3.47
C THR A 16 -13.49 -14.11 4.74
N ASN A 17 -14.12 -13.94 5.91
CA ASN A 17 -13.50 -14.34 7.17
C ASN A 17 -13.11 -15.83 7.21
N GLU A 18 -13.89 -16.68 6.55
CA GLU A 18 -13.62 -18.12 6.50
C GLU A 18 -12.33 -18.39 5.72
N ALA A 19 -12.18 -17.80 4.53
CA ALA A 19 -10.97 -17.90 3.74
C ALA A 19 -9.75 -17.33 4.48
N PHE A 20 -9.93 -16.20 5.17
CA PHE A 20 -8.88 -15.58 5.96
C PHE A 20 -8.42 -16.47 7.13
N ASN A 21 -9.36 -17.04 7.88
CA ASN A 21 -9.06 -17.93 8.99
C ASN A 21 -8.44 -19.25 8.50
N ALA A 22 -8.97 -19.84 7.42
CA ALA A 22 -8.40 -21.04 6.82
C ALA A 22 -6.96 -20.82 6.38
N THR A 23 -6.66 -19.67 5.77
CA THR A 23 -5.31 -19.28 5.38
C THR A 23 -4.39 -19.16 6.59
N ALA A 24 -4.84 -18.53 7.69
CA ALA A 24 -4.05 -18.43 8.91
C ALA A 24 -3.68 -19.81 9.46
N TYR A 25 -4.67 -20.73 9.54
CA TYR A 25 -4.44 -22.08 10.02
C TYR A 25 -3.54 -22.90 9.08
N MET A 26 -3.68 -22.75 7.75
CA MET A 26 -2.78 -23.39 6.78
C MET A 26 -1.33 -22.92 6.93
N LEU A 27 -1.13 -21.66 7.30
CA LEU A 27 0.17 -21.07 7.57
C LEU A 27 0.70 -21.37 8.98
N GLY A 28 -0.06 -22.10 9.81
CA GLY A 28 0.31 -22.45 11.17
C GLY A 28 0.31 -21.26 12.14
N ILE A 29 -0.40 -20.18 11.82
CA ILE A 29 -0.49 -18.96 12.64
C ILE A 29 -1.93 -18.65 13.05
N THR A 30 -2.11 -17.76 14.02
CA THR A 30 -3.46 -17.29 14.37
C THR A 30 -3.97 -16.26 13.36
N PRO A 31 -5.30 -16.14 13.17
CA PRO A 31 -5.88 -15.06 12.35
C PRO A 31 -5.44 -13.66 12.78
N THR A 32 -5.19 -13.45 14.08
CA THR A 32 -4.68 -12.18 14.61
C THR A 32 -3.26 -11.89 14.15
N GLU A 33 -2.39 -12.90 14.09
CA GLU A 33 -1.04 -12.76 13.55
C GLU A 33 -1.08 -12.47 12.06
N LEU A 34 -1.88 -13.23 11.29
CA LEU A 34 -2.06 -12.97 9.86
C LEU A 34 -2.50 -11.52 9.61
N LYS A 35 -3.44 -11.01 10.41
CA LYS A 35 -3.89 -9.62 10.31
C LYS A 35 -2.75 -8.63 10.54
N LYS A 36 -1.94 -8.83 11.59
CA LYS A 36 -0.77 -7.98 11.86
C LYS A 36 0.25 -7.99 10.71
N HIS A 37 0.45 -9.15 10.07
CA HIS A 37 1.33 -9.25 8.91
C HIS A 37 0.78 -8.50 7.70
N CYS A 38 -0.52 -8.67 7.40
CA CYS A 38 -1.19 -7.92 6.35
C CYS A 38 -1.13 -6.39 6.61
N ASP A 39 -1.48 -5.94 7.82
CA ASP A 39 -1.43 -4.51 8.18
C ASP A 39 -0.04 -3.91 7.97
N LYS A 40 1.05 -4.64 8.27
CA LYS A 40 2.42 -4.17 8.01
C LYS A 40 2.71 -4.03 6.51
N LEU A 41 2.30 -5.00 5.70
CA LEU A 41 2.54 -4.98 4.25
C LEU A 41 1.78 -3.84 3.56
N PHE A 42 0.53 -3.59 3.97
CA PHE A 42 -0.32 -2.57 3.34
C PHE A 42 -0.08 -1.15 3.87
N LYS A 43 0.33 -0.96 5.13
CA LYS A 43 0.74 0.37 5.63
C LYS A 43 1.97 0.91 4.91
N SER A 44 2.95 0.07 4.64
CA SER A 44 4.17 0.48 3.93
C SER A 44 3.93 0.89 2.47
N ALA A 45 2.83 0.47 1.85
CA ALA A 45 2.47 0.87 0.49
C ALA A 45 1.82 2.25 0.44
N ASP A 46 1.02 2.62 1.45
CA ASP A 46 0.39 3.94 1.53
C ASP A 46 1.39 5.01 2.02
N GLU A 47 2.30 4.66 2.93
CA GLU A 47 3.40 5.54 3.39
C GLU A 47 4.48 5.81 2.32
N GLN A 48 4.55 5.01 1.26
CA GLN A 48 5.47 5.21 0.13
C GLN A 48 4.89 6.07 -1.00
N LYS A 49 3.67 6.60 -0.83
CA LYS A 49 3.14 7.57 -1.78
C LYS A 49 3.82 8.91 -1.51
N PRO A 50 4.63 9.46 -2.44
CA PRO A 50 5.25 10.77 -2.23
C PRO A 50 4.15 11.77 -1.93
N THR A 51 4.32 12.53 -0.85
CA THR A 51 3.32 13.53 -0.48
C THR A 51 3.24 14.58 -1.58
N MET A 52 2.11 15.29 -1.69
CA MET A 52 2.00 16.42 -2.63
C MET A 52 3.12 17.45 -2.43
N GLN A 53 3.62 17.60 -1.20
CA GLN A 53 4.79 18.45 -0.91
C GLN A 53 6.10 17.90 -1.48
N ASP A 54 6.32 16.58 -1.44
CA ASP A 54 7.49 15.96 -2.07
C ASP A 54 7.48 16.16 -3.59
N LEU A 55 6.30 16.02 -4.21
CA LEU A 55 6.12 16.29 -5.64
C LEU A 55 6.37 17.77 -6.01
N ILE A 56 5.92 18.71 -5.16
CA ILE A 56 6.16 20.14 -5.35
C ILE A 56 7.65 20.48 -5.21
N LYS A 57 8.34 19.90 -4.22
CA LYS A 57 9.79 20.08 -4.05
C LYS A 57 10.56 19.53 -5.26
N ALA A 58 10.26 18.31 -5.69
CA ALA A 58 10.90 17.70 -6.86
C ALA A 58 10.68 18.51 -8.15
N LYS A 59 9.48 19.08 -8.35
CA LYS A 59 9.20 20.00 -9.47
C LYS A 59 10.00 21.31 -9.35
N ALA A 60 10.08 21.91 -8.16
CA ALA A 60 10.82 23.14 -7.94
C ALA A 60 12.33 22.97 -8.15
N GLU A 61 12.89 21.83 -7.75
CA GLU A 61 14.30 21.50 -7.98
C GLU A 61 14.60 21.27 -9.47
N GLN A 62 13.73 20.56 -10.20
CA GLN A 62 13.86 20.43 -11.66
C GLN A 62 13.86 21.80 -12.36
N ILE A 63 12.94 22.70 -11.99
CA ILE A 63 12.87 24.05 -12.58
C ILE A 63 14.14 24.87 -12.27
N LYS A 64 14.70 24.73 -11.05
CA LYS A 64 15.97 25.38 -10.68
C LYS A 64 17.16 24.83 -11.47
N GLN A 65 17.20 23.52 -11.71
CA GLN A 65 18.25 22.89 -12.52
C GLN A 65 18.13 23.27 -14.01
N SER A 66 16.91 23.27 -14.58
CA SER A 66 16.68 23.71 -15.97
C SER A 66 17.10 25.16 -16.22
N LYS A 67 17.00 26.05 -15.21
CA LYS A 67 17.48 27.44 -15.33
C LYS A 67 19.00 27.59 -15.21
N LYS A 68 19.70 26.60 -14.65
CA LYS A 68 21.16 26.66 -14.42
C LYS A 68 21.97 26.12 -15.60
N GLY A 69 21.32 25.44 -16.56
CA GLY A 69 21.95 24.81 -17.72
C GLY A 69 21.91 25.62 -19.02
N ASN A 70 21.64 26.92 -18.97
CA ASN A 70 21.59 27.78 -20.16
C ASN A 70 22.84 28.69 -20.27
N TYR A 71 24.02 28.06 -20.22
CA TYR A 71 25.31 28.67 -20.59
C TYR A 71 25.86 27.96 -21.82
#